data_AF-A0A9C9JSB0-F1
#
_entry.id   AF-A0A9C9JSB0-F1
#
_cell.length_a   1.000
_cell.length_b   1.000
_cell.length_c   1.000
_cell.angle_alpha   90.00
_cell.angle_beta   90.00
_cell.angle_gamma   90.00
#
_symmetry.space_group_name_H-M   'P 1'
#
loop_
_entity.id
_entity.type
_entity.pdbx_description
1 polymer ?
#
loop_
_entity_poly.entity_id
_entity_poly.type
_entity_poly.pdbx_seq_one_letter_code
_entity_poly.pdbx_strand_id
1 'polypeptide(L)'
;MANSLFVRFIVLCFVPIIFLSCKSENILKVHYHRYDQNFVNWSMWTWLDETKIDIQPTASDSFGLVYLININDYPDMGNINMLPKYKGWENKDDPNRSWVRNMPKEIWILEGDGNMYTEKPSISPVIKRAFLDDDSLVTVALTHTIDKDSMSILEPYLKTADDKKVAVKDVKLVDSTKSKTLQLVLDEKLSLNQFPLQVYLKVFGSKNIELRYI
;
A
#
# COMPACT_ATOMS: atom_id res chain seq x y z
N MET A 1 -16.14 92.42 -6.59
CA MET A 1 -15.26 91.58 -5.75
C MET A 1 -16.14 90.50 -5.13
N ALA A 2 -15.94 89.19 -5.19
CA ALA A 2 -15.04 88.30 -5.94
C ALA A 2 -15.77 86.94 -5.98
N ASN A 3 -15.80 86.25 -7.14
CA ASN A 3 -16.34 84.89 -7.26
C ASN A 3 -15.28 83.89 -6.73
N SER A 4 -15.61 83.11 -5.70
CA SER A 4 -14.76 82.04 -5.20
C SER A 4 -15.07 80.74 -5.94
N LEU A 5 -14.11 80.27 -6.74
CA LEU A 5 -14.18 79.03 -7.50
C LEU A 5 -13.67 77.87 -6.64
N PHE A 6 -14.55 76.95 -6.26
CA PHE A 6 -14.22 75.74 -5.49
C PHE A 6 -13.58 74.69 -6.42
N VAL A 7 -12.28 74.41 -6.26
CA VAL A 7 -11.61 73.30 -6.96
C VAL A 7 -11.64 72.07 -6.06
N ARG A 8 -12.42 71.05 -6.43
CA ARG A 8 -12.41 69.72 -5.79
C ARG A 8 -11.31 68.87 -6.41
N PHE A 9 -10.27 68.55 -5.63
CA PHE A 9 -9.30 67.53 -5.98
C PHE A 9 -9.94 66.14 -5.82
N ILE A 10 -10.08 65.40 -6.93
CA ILE A 10 -10.42 63.98 -6.91
C ILE A 10 -9.10 63.22 -6.81
N VAL A 11 -8.86 62.60 -5.65
CA VAL A 11 -7.75 61.67 -5.44
C VAL A 11 -8.14 60.33 -6.04
N LEU A 12 -7.53 59.94 -7.17
CA LEU A 12 -7.61 58.58 -7.70
C LEU A 12 -6.73 57.67 -6.84
N CYS A 13 -7.33 56.91 -5.92
CA CYS A 13 -6.66 55.81 -5.24
C CYS A 13 -6.44 54.66 -6.23
N PHE A 14 -5.20 54.51 -6.72
CA PHE A 14 -4.79 53.36 -7.53
C PHE A 14 -4.62 52.15 -6.59
N VAL A 15 -5.64 51.29 -6.53
CA VAL A 15 -5.56 50.02 -5.79
C VAL A 15 -4.81 49.02 -6.67
N PRO A 16 -3.64 48.49 -6.26
CA PRO A 16 -2.99 47.44 -7.01
C PRO A 16 -3.87 46.20 -6.99
N ILE A 17 -4.34 45.78 -8.17
CA ILE A 17 -5.01 44.48 -8.35
C ILE A 17 -3.92 43.43 -8.19
N ILE A 18 -3.82 42.86 -6.98
CA ILE A 18 -3.01 41.67 -6.73
C ILE A 18 -3.70 40.52 -7.46
N PHE A 19 -3.19 40.15 -8.63
CA PHE A 19 -3.57 38.91 -9.28
C PHE A 19 -3.04 37.76 -8.40
N LEU A 20 -3.88 37.23 -7.50
CA LEU A 20 -3.65 35.89 -6.97
C LEU A 20 -3.77 34.93 -8.15
N SER A 21 -2.63 34.41 -8.61
CA SER A 21 -2.62 33.23 -9.47
C SER A 21 -3.19 32.07 -8.66
N CYS A 22 -4.47 31.78 -8.82
CA CYS A 22 -5.06 30.54 -8.37
C CYS A 22 -4.53 29.45 -9.30
N LYS A 23 -3.33 28.93 -9.00
CA LYS A 23 -2.82 27.73 -9.66
C LYS A 23 -3.88 26.64 -9.45
N SER A 24 -4.47 26.14 -10.53
CA SER A 24 -5.48 25.07 -10.42
C SER A 24 -4.89 23.93 -9.60
N GLU A 25 -5.60 23.49 -8.56
CA GLU A 25 -5.14 22.41 -7.70
C GLU A 25 -4.92 21.15 -8.55
N ASN A 26 -3.66 20.73 -8.66
CA ASN A 26 -3.25 19.57 -9.43
C ASN A 26 -3.05 18.41 -8.45
N ILE A 27 -4.16 17.82 -8.01
CA ILE A 27 -4.17 16.86 -6.90
C ILE A 27 -4.06 15.43 -7.39
N LEU A 28 -3.15 14.67 -6.79
CA LEU A 28 -3.12 13.21 -6.81
C LEU A 28 -3.84 12.68 -5.56
N LYS A 29 -4.92 11.94 -5.76
CA LYS A 29 -5.67 11.25 -4.72
C LYS A 29 -5.17 9.82 -4.57
N VAL A 30 -4.69 9.47 -3.38
CA VAL A 30 -4.16 8.14 -3.07
C VAL A 30 -5.01 7.48 -2.00
N HIS A 31 -5.57 6.33 -2.34
CA HIS A 31 -6.28 5.45 -1.41
C HIS A 31 -5.32 4.37 -0.90
N TYR A 32 -5.20 4.20 0.41
CA TYR A 32 -4.30 3.24 1.04
C TYR A 32 -5.05 2.29 1.96
N HIS A 33 -5.01 1.00 1.63
CA HIS A 33 -5.59 -0.07 2.44
C HIS A 33 -4.53 -0.77 3.30
N ARG A 34 -4.89 -0.98 4.57
CA ARG A 34 -4.18 -1.86 5.50
C ARG A 34 -5.11 -2.99 5.92
N TYR A 35 -4.61 -4.22 5.84
CA TYR A 35 -5.42 -5.41 6.13
C TYR A 35 -5.70 -5.59 7.62
N ASP A 36 -4.87 -4.99 8.49
CA ASP A 36 -5.11 -4.96 9.93
C ASP A 36 -6.12 -3.89 10.36
N GLN A 37 -6.57 -3.05 9.42
CA GLN A 37 -7.48 -1.92 9.63
C GLN A 37 -7.01 -0.92 10.70
N ASN A 38 -5.72 -0.93 11.06
CA ASN A 38 -5.15 -0.01 12.03
C ASN A 38 -4.48 1.15 11.30
N PHE A 39 -5.19 2.27 11.25
CA PHE A 39 -4.79 3.45 10.47
C PHE A 39 -4.22 4.60 11.32
N VAL A 40 -4.28 4.49 12.65
CA VAL A 40 -3.90 5.58 13.55
C VAL A 40 -2.39 5.85 13.44
N ASN A 41 -2.01 7.14 13.36
CA ASN A 41 -0.63 7.63 13.22
C ASN A 41 0.12 7.19 11.95
N TRP A 42 -0.59 6.73 10.92
CA TRP A 42 0.00 6.51 9.61
C TRP A 42 -0.06 7.80 8.78
N SER A 43 1.05 8.10 8.12
CA SER A 43 1.17 9.18 7.14
C SER A 43 1.85 8.67 5.87
N MET A 44 1.82 9.45 4.79
CA MET A 44 2.49 9.11 3.54
C MET A 44 3.74 9.95 3.38
N TRP A 45 4.91 9.32 3.48
CA TRP A 45 6.15 9.96 3.09
C TRP A 45 6.25 9.99 1.57
N THR A 46 6.52 11.16 1.01
CA THR A 46 6.59 11.36 -0.44
C THR A 46 7.86 12.11 -0.82
N TRP A 47 8.44 11.77 -1.96
CA TRP A 47 9.66 12.44 -2.42
C TRP A 47 9.86 12.40 -3.93
N LEU A 48 10.52 13.45 -4.43
CA LEU A 48 11.08 13.56 -5.77
C LEU A 48 12.28 14.52 -5.67
N ASP A 49 13.46 14.05 -6.08
CA ASP A 49 14.73 14.76 -5.90
C ASP A 49 14.94 15.20 -4.45
N GLU A 50 15.16 16.50 -4.20
CA GLU A 50 15.32 17.04 -2.86
C GLU A 50 13.99 17.38 -2.15
N THR A 51 12.88 17.39 -2.88
CA THR A 51 11.55 17.63 -2.29
C THR A 51 11.10 16.40 -1.54
N LYS A 52 10.82 16.57 -0.24
CA LYS A 52 10.42 15.53 0.70
C LYS A 52 9.27 16.06 1.55
N ILE A 53 8.11 15.41 1.50
CA ILE A 53 6.90 15.89 2.18
C ILE A 53 6.23 14.73 2.92
N ASP A 54 5.86 14.97 4.18
CA ASP A 54 5.07 14.05 4.99
C ASP A 54 3.59 14.43 4.91
N ILE A 55 2.82 13.67 4.15
CA ILE A 55 1.41 13.97 3.86
C ILE A 55 0.53 13.25 4.89
N GLN A 56 -0.28 14.02 5.61
CA GLN A 56 -1.29 13.48 6.51
C GLN A 56 -2.53 13.03 5.73
N PRO A 57 -3.24 11.99 6.18
CA PRO A 57 -4.50 11.60 5.55
C PRO A 57 -5.52 12.73 5.74
N THR A 58 -6.27 13.00 4.68
CA THR A 58 -7.33 14.04 4.65
C THR A 58 -8.70 13.48 5.00
N ALA A 59 -8.88 12.17 4.76
CA ALA A 59 -10.12 11.44 5.01
C ALA A 59 -9.84 9.94 5.11
N SER A 60 -10.89 9.17 5.35
CA SER A 60 -10.94 7.73 5.11
C SER A 60 -12.21 7.36 4.36
N ASP A 61 -12.19 6.22 3.69
CA ASP A 61 -13.34 5.63 3.02
C ASP A 61 -13.41 4.11 3.28
N SER A 62 -14.30 3.41 2.56
CA SER A 62 -14.44 1.94 2.69
C SER A 62 -13.20 1.15 2.27
N PHE A 63 -12.26 1.76 1.56
CA PHE A 63 -10.98 1.14 1.20
C PHE A 63 -9.90 1.41 2.26
N GLY A 64 -9.83 2.62 2.81
CA GLY A 64 -8.87 2.93 3.87
C GLY A 64 -8.59 4.43 3.98
N LEU A 65 -7.32 4.80 4.20
CA LEU A 65 -6.92 6.20 4.29
C LEU A 65 -6.88 6.86 2.91
N VAL A 66 -7.27 8.13 2.84
CA VAL A 66 -7.23 8.96 1.63
C VAL A 66 -6.27 10.12 1.82
N TYR A 67 -5.26 10.19 0.95
CA TYR A 67 -4.29 11.27 0.89
C TYR A 67 -4.53 12.13 -0.35
N LEU A 68 -4.38 13.44 -0.20
CA LEU A 68 -4.40 14.39 -1.31
C LEU A 68 -3.02 15.02 -1.40
N ILE A 69 -2.32 14.73 -2.51
CA ILE A 69 -0.97 15.20 -2.77
C ILE A 69 -1.05 16.28 -3.84
N ASN A 70 -0.61 17.50 -3.53
CA ASN A 70 -0.52 18.56 -4.52
C ASN A 70 0.74 18.35 -5.38
N ILE A 71 0.55 17.92 -6.62
CA ILE A 71 1.63 17.63 -7.58
C ILE A 71 2.50 18.88 -7.82
N ASN A 72 1.91 20.06 -7.66
CA ASN A 72 2.58 21.34 -7.84
C ASN A 72 3.66 21.66 -6.78
N ASP A 73 3.72 20.90 -5.69
CA ASP A 73 4.72 21.06 -4.62
C ASP A 73 6.05 20.35 -4.96
N TYR A 74 6.11 19.61 -6.06
CA TYR A 74 7.27 18.86 -6.54
C TYR A 74 7.81 19.45 -7.86
N PRO A 75 9.07 19.16 -8.25
CA PRO A 75 9.61 19.51 -9.56
C PRO A 75 8.68 19.09 -10.71
N ASP A 76 8.69 19.81 -11.83
CA ASP A 76 7.74 19.55 -12.94
C ASP A 76 8.02 18.23 -13.70
N MET A 77 9.23 17.69 -13.57
CA MET A 77 9.68 16.45 -14.21
C MET A 77 10.03 15.38 -13.17
N GLY A 78 9.85 14.12 -13.53
CA GLY A 78 10.15 12.97 -12.66
C GLY A 78 8.92 12.39 -11.95
N ASN A 79 9.15 11.28 -11.25
CA ASN A 79 8.11 10.47 -10.60
C ASN A 79 8.01 10.82 -9.12
N ILE A 80 6.79 10.99 -8.61
CA ILE A 80 6.57 11.20 -7.18
C ILE A 80 6.58 9.83 -6.52
N ASN A 81 7.59 9.58 -5.69
CA ASN A 81 7.69 8.36 -4.91
C ASN A 81 6.93 8.51 -3.60
N MET A 82 6.41 7.40 -3.09
CA MET A 82 5.62 7.39 -1.87
C MET A 82 5.81 6.10 -1.08
N LEU A 83 5.75 6.22 0.24
CA LEU A 83 5.86 5.12 1.18
C LEU A 83 5.04 5.45 2.44
N PRO A 84 4.02 4.66 2.78
CA PRO A 84 3.33 4.82 4.05
C PRO A 84 4.31 4.57 5.20
N LYS A 85 4.29 5.45 6.20
CA LYS A 85 5.09 5.31 7.43
C LYS A 85 4.23 5.49 8.67
N TYR A 86 4.62 4.82 9.73
CA TYR A 86 4.02 4.98 11.05
C TYR A 86 4.86 5.98 11.85
N LYS A 87 4.22 7.03 12.35
CA LYS A 87 4.85 8.08 13.18
C LYS A 87 6.18 8.60 12.56
N GLY A 88 7.27 8.60 13.33
CA GLY A 88 8.61 9.03 12.95
C GLY A 88 9.50 7.87 12.49
N TRP A 89 8.97 6.94 11.69
CA TRP A 89 9.67 5.77 11.12
C TRP A 89 9.81 4.54 12.04
N GLU A 90 9.02 4.45 13.11
CA GLU A 90 8.96 3.24 13.93
C GLU A 90 8.43 2.03 13.16
N ASN A 91 7.68 2.28 12.08
CA ASN A 91 7.33 1.27 11.08
C ASN A 91 7.13 1.92 9.70
N LYS A 92 7.21 1.12 8.63
CA LYS A 92 6.98 1.53 7.23
C LYS A 92 6.38 0.38 6.42
N ASP A 93 5.64 0.73 5.37
CA ASP A 93 4.97 -0.23 4.50
C ASP A 93 5.71 -0.43 3.17
N ASP A 94 6.83 -1.13 3.22
CA ASP A 94 7.63 -1.46 2.04
C ASP A 94 6.87 -2.36 1.04
N PRO A 95 7.11 -2.22 -0.28
CA PRO A 95 8.17 -1.42 -0.90
C PRO A 95 7.70 0.00 -1.31
N ASN A 96 8.65 0.80 -1.79
CA ASN A 96 8.36 2.10 -2.40
C ASN A 96 7.43 1.96 -3.61
N ARG A 97 6.58 2.97 -3.82
CA ARG A 97 5.71 3.08 -4.99
C ARG A 97 5.99 4.40 -5.70
N SER A 98 5.91 4.44 -7.02
CA SER A 98 6.23 5.61 -7.83
C SER A 98 5.06 5.96 -8.72
N TRP A 99 4.45 7.12 -8.49
CA TRP A 99 3.44 7.66 -9.39
C TRP A 99 4.13 8.37 -10.56
N VAL A 100 3.83 7.92 -11.77
CA VAL A 100 4.32 8.50 -13.02
C VAL A 100 3.29 9.49 -13.54
N ARG A 101 3.72 10.63 -14.07
CA ARG A 101 2.83 11.75 -14.44
C ARG A 101 1.76 11.44 -15.48
N ASN A 102 1.95 10.38 -16.27
CA ASN A 102 0.97 9.91 -17.26
C ASN A 102 -0.07 8.96 -16.66
N MET A 103 0.07 8.55 -15.40
CA MET A 103 -0.93 7.75 -14.69
C MET A 103 -2.13 8.62 -14.29
N PRO A 104 -3.30 8.00 -14.07
CA PRO A 104 -4.43 8.65 -13.44
C PRO A 104 -4.06 9.33 -12.11
N LYS A 105 -4.73 10.44 -11.81
CA LYS A 105 -4.56 11.20 -10.57
C LYS A 105 -5.42 10.66 -9.41
N GLU A 106 -6.00 9.48 -9.58
CA GLU A 106 -6.64 8.72 -8.51
C GLU A 106 -6.11 7.30 -8.59
N ILE A 107 -5.52 6.83 -7.49
CA ILE A 107 -4.84 5.54 -7.40
C ILE A 107 -5.14 4.84 -6.07
N TRP A 108 -4.92 3.53 -6.07
CA TRP A 108 -5.05 2.67 -4.89
C TRP A 108 -3.75 1.92 -4.65
N ILE A 109 -3.36 1.81 -3.38
CA ILE A 109 -2.20 1.04 -2.94
C ILE A 109 -2.60 0.13 -1.78
N LEU A 110 -1.98 -1.05 -1.72
CA LEU A 110 -2.26 -2.08 -0.72
C LEU A 110 -1.03 -2.29 0.17
N GLU A 111 -1.27 -2.59 1.46
CA GLU A 111 -0.21 -2.93 2.42
C GLU A 111 0.72 -4.04 1.89
N GLY A 112 2.00 -3.72 1.86
CA GLY A 112 3.12 -4.56 1.49
C GLY A 112 3.14 -4.99 0.02
N ASP A 113 2.41 -4.28 -0.85
CA ASP A 113 2.34 -4.53 -2.29
C ASP A 113 2.93 -3.34 -3.04
N GLY A 114 3.95 -3.57 -3.86
CA GLY A 114 4.62 -2.51 -4.64
C GLY A 114 3.84 -2.02 -5.84
N ASN A 115 2.71 -2.65 -6.17
CA ASN A 115 1.87 -2.22 -7.27
C ASN A 115 1.05 -0.96 -6.92
N MET A 116 0.78 -0.18 -7.95
CA MET A 116 -0.10 0.98 -7.89
C MET A 116 -1.27 0.73 -8.84
N TYR A 117 -2.47 0.70 -8.29
CA TYR A 117 -3.67 0.37 -9.04
C TYR A 117 -4.39 1.64 -9.48
N THR A 118 -4.86 1.67 -10.72
CA THR A 118 -5.64 2.79 -11.30
C THR A 118 -7.15 2.62 -11.15
N GLU A 119 -7.56 1.49 -10.57
CA GLU A 119 -8.93 1.16 -10.19
C GLU A 119 -8.88 0.51 -8.80
N LYS A 120 -9.99 0.55 -8.06
CA LYS A 120 -10.07 -0.03 -6.71
C LYS A 120 -9.85 -1.56 -6.75
N PRO A 121 -8.73 -2.09 -6.23
CA PRO A 121 -8.47 -3.52 -6.27
C PRO A 121 -9.29 -4.27 -5.21
N SER A 122 -9.34 -5.60 -5.34
CA SER A 122 -9.88 -6.46 -4.27
C SER A 122 -8.99 -6.40 -3.03
N ILE A 123 -9.63 -6.42 -1.86
CA ILE A 123 -9.00 -6.52 -0.54
C ILE A 123 -9.29 -7.88 0.12
N SER A 124 -9.78 -8.86 -0.65
CA SER A 124 -10.04 -10.21 -0.15
C SER A 124 -8.77 -10.88 0.40
N PRO A 125 -8.89 -11.77 1.39
CA PRO A 125 -7.75 -12.53 1.89
C PRO A 125 -7.06 -13.32 0.77
N VAL A 126 -5.74 -13.15 0.67
CA VAL A 126 -4.87 -13.89 -0.25
C VAL A 126 -3.54 -14.29 0.37
N ILE A 127 -2.95 -15.37 -0.13
CA ILE A 127 -1.55 -15.76 0.12
C ILE A 127 -0.66 -14.83 -0.72
N LYS A 128 0.07 -13.93 -0.06
CA LYS A 128 0.97 -12.98 -0.73
C LYS A 128 2.17 -13.70 -1.34
N ARG A 129 2.81 -14.56 -0.54
CA ARG A 129 4.01 -15.33 -0.92
C ARG A 129 4.00 -16.69 -0.25
N ALA A 130 4.63 -17.66 -0.88
CA ALA A 130 4.85 -18.98 -0.33
C ALA A 130 6.25 -19.46 -0.73
N PHE A 131 7.01 -19.96 0.24
CA PHE A 131 8.39 -20.41 0.05
C PHE A 131 8.56 -21.83 0.56
N LEU A 132 9.23 -22.67 -0.22
CA LEU A 132 9.76 -23.93 0.28
C LEU A 132 11.07 -23.61 1.01
N ASP A 133 11.01 -23.57 2.34
CA ASP A 133 12.14 -23.21 3.20
C ASP A 133 13.01 -24.43 3.54
N ASP A 134 12.43 -25.63 3.51
CA ASP A 134 13.09 -26.94 3.61
C ASP A 134 12.25 -27.98 2.83
N ASP A 135 12.76 -29.19 2.61
CA ASP A 135 12.08 -30.29 1.93
C ASP A 135 10.70 -30.64 2.53
N SER A 136 10.44 -30.27 3.77
CA SER A 136 9.19 -30.54 4.48
C SER A 136 8.60 -29.30 5.18
N LEU A 137 9.10 -28.10 4.85
CA LEU A 137 8.70 -26.86 5.48
C LEU A 137 8.35 -25.80 4.46
N VAL A 138 7.10 -25.33 4.48
CA VAL A 138 6.64 -24.22 3.65
C VAL A 138 6.29 -23.03 4.52
N THR A 139 6.86 -21.87 4.21
CA THR A 139 6.49 -20.60 4.85
C THR A 139 5.54 -19.84 3.94
N VAL A 140 4.37 -19.47 4.46
CA VAL A 140 3.38 -18.64 3.75
C VAL A 140 3.23 -17.28 4.43
N ALA A 141 3.20 -16.23 3.62
CA ALA A 141 2.89 -14.87 4.05
C ALA A 141 1.51 -14.48 3.55
N LEU A 142 0.65 -14.02 4.45
CA LEU A 142 -0.75 -13.71 4.23
C LEU A 142 -0.99 -12.20 4.26
N THR A 143 -2.11 -11.78 3.69
CA THR A 143 -2.62 -10.41 3.80
C THR A 143 -3.18 -10.14 5.20
N HIS A 144 -3.96 -11.08 5.72
CA HIS A 144 -4.67 -10.97 6.99
C HIS A 144 -3.99 -11.78 8.09
N THR A 145 -4.11 -11.31 9.31
CA THR A 145 -3.61 -11.99 10.51
C THR A 145 -4.49 -13.19 10.83
N ILE A 146 -3.87 -14.31 11.21
CA ILE A 146 -4.53 -15.49 11.75
C ILE A 146 -4.28 -15.58 13.25
N ASP A 147 -5.35 -15.63 14.03
CA ASP A 147 -5.30 -15.96 15.44
C ASP A 147 -5.18 -17.47 15.66
N LYS A 148 -4.48 -17.85 16.73
CA LYS A 148 -4.22 -19.26 17.07
C LYS A 148 -5.50 -20.12 17.13
N ASP A 149 -6.57 -19.56 17.67
CA ASP A 149 -7.83 -20.28 17.84
C ASP A 149 -8.61 -20.45 16.51
N SER A 150 -8.17 -19.75 15.45
CA SER A 150 -8.79 -19.77 14.13
C SER A 150 -8.00 -20.58 13.10
N MET A 151 -6.94 -21.31 13.49
CA MET A 151 -6.09 -22.04 12.52
C MET A 151 -6.83 -23.17 11.79
N SER A 152 -7.87 -23.74 12.40
CA SER A 152 -8.65 -24.84 11.82
C SER A 152 -9.37 -24.46 10.52
N ILE A 153 -9.69 -23.17 10.32
CA ILE A 153 -10.40 -22.70 9.12
C ILE A 153 -9.53 -22.72 7.85
N LEU A 154 -8.21 -22.84 8.02
CA LEU A 154 -7.25 -22.72 6.92
C LEU A 154 -7.27 -23.95 6.00
N GLU A 155 -7.52 -25.14 6.56
CA GLU A 155 -7.54 -26.43 5.86
C GLU A 155 -6.42 -26.56 4.80
N PRO A 156 -5.13 -26.38 5.19
CA PRO A 156 -4.05 -26.25 4.23
C PRO A 156 -3.71 -27.56 3.52
N TYR A 157 -3.35 -27.46 2.24
CA TYR A 157 -2.74 -28.56 1.49
C TYR A 157 -1.88 -28.03 0.35
N LEU A 158 -1.05 -28.91 -0.19
CA LEU A 158 -0.23 -28.64 -1.36
C LEU A 158 -0.68 -29.47 -2.55
N LYS A 159 -0.35 -28.98 -3.74
CA LYS A 159 -0.36 -29.75 -4.98
C LYS A 159 1.00 -29.65 -5.67
N THR A 160 1.45 -30.77 -6.21
CA THR A 160 2.63 -30.88 -7.07
C THR A 160 2.26 -30.67 -8.55
N ALA A 161 3.27 -30.68 -9.42
CA ALA A 161 3.08 -30.51 -10.86
C ALA A 161 2.18 -31.57 -11.52
N ASP A 162 2.16 -32.79 -10.97
CA ASP A 162 1.30 -33.91 -11.38
C ASP A 162 -0.05 -33.94 -10.64
N ASP A 163 -0.45 -32.83 -10.02
CA ASP A 163 -1.69 -32.68 -9.24
C ASP A 163 -1.79 -33.59 -8.00
N LYS A 164 -0.71 -34.26 -7.60
CA LYS A 164 -0.69 -35.04 -6.37
C LYS A 164 -0.88 -34.09 -5.18
N LYS A 165 -1.88 -34.42 -4.36
CA LYS A 165 -2.15 -33.70 -3.11
C LYS A 165 -1.13 -34.13 -2.04
N VAL A 166 -0.52 -33.15 -1.40
CA VAL A 166 0.42 -33.33 -0.27
C VAL A 166 -0.24 -32.75 0.98
N ALA A 167 -0.26 -33.52 2.07
CA ALA A 167 -0.93 -33.10 3.29
C ALA A 167 -0.02 -32.24 4.16
N VAL A 168 -0.64 -31.34 4.92
CA VAL A 168 0.06 -30.56 5.95
C VAL A 168 -0.20 -31.25 7.29
N LYS A 169 0.89 -31.71 7.91
CA LYS A 169 0.89 -32.37 9.21
C LYS A 169 0.64 -31.39 10.36
N ASP A 170 1.22 -30.19 10.27
CA ASP A 170 1.13 -29.19 11.33
C ASP A 170 1.19 -27.77 10.75
N VAL A 171 0.53 -26.83 11.43
CA VAL A 171 0.49 -25.41 11.09
C VAL A 171 0.95 -24.62 12.30
N LYS A 172 2.01 -23.84 12.13
CA LYS A 172 2.57 -23.01 13.17
C LYS A 172 2.44 -21.54 12.81
N LEU A 173 1.98 -20.74 13.76
CA LEU A 173 2.15 -19.30 13.69
C LEU A 173 3.62 -18.97 13.94
N VAL A 174 4.17 -18.01 13.22
CA VAL A 174 5.52 -17.50 13.52
C VAL A 174 5.53 -16.73 14.85
N ASP A 175 4.46 -15.99 15.14
CA ASP A 175 4.24 -15.33 16.42
C ASP A 175 3.28 -16.14 17.30
N SER A 176 3.49 -16.13 18.62
CA SER A 176 2.86 -17.10 19.54
C SER A 176 1.34 -17.06 19.66
N THR A 177 0.70 -15.94 19.30
CA THR A 177 -0.75 -15.72 19.48
C THR A 177 -1.49 -15.42 18.19
N LYS A 178 -0.88 -14.64 17.30
CA LYS A 178 -1.47 -14.25 16.01
C LYS A 178 -0.37 -13.88 15.02
N SER A 179 -0.49 -14.29 13.75
CA SER A 179 0.54 -13.94 12.75
C SER A 179 -0.03 -13.81 11.34
N LYS A 180 0.60 -12.97 10.51
CA LYS A 180 0.41 -12.95 9.05
C LYS A 180 1.31 -13.99 8.35
N THR A 181 2.23 -14.62 9.08
CA THR A 181 3.17 -15.60 8.54
C THR A 181 2.93 -16.94 9.23
N LEU A 182 2.80 -18.00 8.42
CA LEU A 182 2.61 -19.36 8.90
C LEU A 182 3.70 -20.26 8.37
N GLN A 183 4.04 -21.28 9.17
CA GLN A 183 4.87 -22.40 8.76
C GLN A 183 4.01 -23.65 8.67
N LEU A 184 4.01 -24.26 7.48
CA LEU A 184 3.30 -25.50 7.18
C LEU A 184 4.34 -26.64 7.17
N VAL A 185 4.19 -27.57 8.10
CA VAL A 185 5.03 -28.77 8.17
C VAL A 185 4.33 -29.86 7.38
N LEU A 186 5.02 -30.42 6.38
CA LEU A 186 4.46 -31.43 5.50
C LEU A 186 4.55 -32.84 6.11
N ASP A 187 3.71 -33.75 5.62
CA ASP A 187 3.74 -35.16 6.01
C ASP A 187 4.83 -35.97 5.27
N GLU A 188 5.25 -35.49 4.10
CA GLU A 188 6.31 -36.05 3.28
C GLU A 188 7.34 -34.99 2.86
N LYS A 189 8.53 -35.46 2.47
CA LYS A 189 9.59 -34.63 1.90
C LYS A 189 9.32 -34.39 0.41
N LEU A 190 9.53 -33.16 -0.02
CA LEU A 190 9.45 -32.70 -1.38
C LEU A 190 10.84 -32.61 -2.01
N SER A 191 10.87 -32.79 -3.33
CA SER A 191 12.07 -32.69 -4.14
C SER A 191 11.82 -31.82 -5.37
N LEU A 192 12.90 -31.33 -5.97
CA LEU A 192 12.84 -30.32 -7.03
C LEU A 192 12.08 -30.79 -8.28
N ASN A 193 12.00 -32.09 -8.54
CA ASN A 193 11.27 -32.65 -9.69
C ASN A 193 9.74 -32.56 -9.56
N GLN A 194 9.22 -32.23 -8.38
CA GLN A 194 7.79 -32.06 -8.13
C GLN A 194 7.30 -30.64 -8.43
N PHE A 195 8.20 -29.71 -8.76
CA PHE A 195 7.85 -28.34 -9.13
C PHE A 195 7.21 -28.26 -10.52
N PRO A 196 6.30 -27.28 -10.75
CA PRO A 196 5.86 -26.25 -9.81
C PRO A 196 4.94 -26.80 -8.71
N LEU A 197 5.10 -26.27 -7.50
CA LEU A 197 4.24 -26.57 -6.36
C LEU A 197 3.24 -25.43 -6.13
N GLN A 198 2.05 -25.76 -5.63
CA GLN A 198 1.04 -24.79 -5.21
C GLN A 198 0.57 -25.10 -3.80
N VAL A 199 0.48 -24.07 -2.96
CA VAL A 199 -0.17 -24.15 -1.65
C VAL A 199 -1.60 -23.62 -1.76
N TYR A 200 -2.51 -24.24 -1.01
CA TYR A 200 -3.91 -23.89 -0.93
C TYR A 200 -4.31 -23.66 0.53
N LEU A 201 -5.03 -22.57 0.79
CA LEU A 201 -5.68 -22.26 2.06
C LEU A 201 -7.13 -21.86 1.75
N LYS A 202 -8.11 -22.50 2.39
CA LYS A 202 -9.54 -22.38 2.05
C LYS A 202 -10.06 -20.94 1.91
N VAL A 203 -9.58 -20.04 2.78
CA VAL A 203 -10.00 -18.62 2.81
C VAL A 203 -9.12 -17.72 1.95
N PHE A 204 -7.86 -18.11 1.70
CA PHE A 204 -6.85 -17.26 1.04
C PHE A 204 -6.57 -17.68 -0.41
N GLY A 205 -7.25 -18.73 -0.90
CA GLY A 205 -7.04 -19.27 -2.24
C GLY A 205 -5.72 -20.04 -2.36
N SER A 206 -5.05 -19.90 -3.49
CA SER A 206 -3.82 -20.63 -3.80
C SER A 206 -2.68 -19.72 -4.24
N LYS A 207 -1.46 -20.22 -4.13
CA LYS A 207 -0.25 -19.52 -4.59
C LYS A 207 0.81 -20.54 -5.00
N ASN A 208 1.55 -20.24 -6.07
CA ASN A 208 2.76 -20.98 -6.40
C ASN A 208 3.78 -20.84 -5.27
N ILE A 209 4.46 -21.94 -4.97
CA ILE A 209 5.54 -21.96 -4.01
C ILE A 209 6.84 -21.68 -4.76
N GLU A 210 7.59 -20.71 -4.25
CA GLU A 210 8.89 -20.32 -4.76
C GLU A 210 10.00 -21.00 -3.94
N LEU A 211 11.14 -21.24 -4.56
CA LEU A 211 12.36 -21.57 -3.82
C LEU A 211 12.91 -20.29 -3.23
N ARG A 212 13.27 -20.30 -1.94
CA ARG A 212 14.02 -19.18 -1.37
C ARG A 212 15.41 -19.19 -2.00
N TYR A 213 15.73 -18.17 -2.80
CA TYR A 213 17.10 -17.95 -3.25
C TYR A 213 17.98 -17.74 -2.01
N ILE A 214 18.92 -18.66 -1.78
CA ILE A 214 19.99 -18.56 -0.78
C ILE A 214 21.15 -17.81 -1.42
#